data_AF-A0A1Q7FAJ7-F1
#
_entry.id   AF-A0A1Q7FAJ7-F1
#
_cell.length_a   1.000
_cell.length_b   1.000
_cell.length_c   1.000
_cell.angle_alpha   90.00
_cell.angle_beta   90.00
_cell.angle_gamma   90.00
#
_symmetry.space_group_name_H-M   'P 1'
#
loop_
_entity.id
_entity.type
_entity.pdbx_description
1 polymer ?
#
loop_
_entity_poly.entity_id
_entity_poly.type
_entity_poly.pdbx_seq_one_letter_code
_entity_poly.pdbx_strand_id
1 'polypeptide(L)'
;MFTALTLTHAALVDYRSGAAETQPQFKTMQDSKIGGNQMLYLQARKLAGAELSLGDFGADSRRGVWRGLTRSKWTEMGLCCGVFDLLVNMKGGRTRTMLLRSLLEPKNKLQLSHEFGIDWKAVDGHMTRLLQYGLADEVMIVGTCRVYATTRKGKCALELADDWHERDNVECT
;
A
#
# COMPACT_ATOMS: atom_id res chain seq x y z
N MET A 1 47.92 14.57 7.55
CA MET A 1 47.67 15.66 6.58
C MET A 1 46.20 15.61 6.22
N PHE A 2 45.43 16.65 6.58
CA PHE A 2 44.00 16.76 6.32
C PHE A 2 43.78 17.51 5.01
N THR A 3 43.02 16.94 4.07
CA THR A 3 42.57 17.65 2.87
C THR A 3 41.09 18.00 3.03
N ALA A 4 40.81 19.29 2.90
CA ALA A 4 39.53 19.94 3.12
C ALA A 4 38.49 19.64 2.02
N LEU A 5 37.22 19.71 2.43
CA LEU A 5 36.02 19.73 1.59
C LEU A 5 35.90 21.06 0.84
N THR A 6 35.55 21.01 -0.45
CA THR A 6 35.00 22.16 -1.18
C THR A 6 33.67 21.79 -1.82
N LEU A 7 32.62 22.38 -1.28
CA LEU A 7 31.24 22.44 -1.76
C LEU A 7 31.16 23.40 -2.96
N THR A 8 30.44 23.06 -4.03
CA THR A 8 29.55 23.98 -4.82
C THR A 8 29.09 23.32 -6.12
N HIS A 9 27.77 23.10 -6.29
CA HIS A 9 26.95 23.89 -7.24
C HIS A 9 25.49 23.41 -7.19
N ALA A 10 24.60 24.37 -6.96
CA ALA A 10 23.16 24.23 -7.07
C ALA A 10 22.76 24.16 -8.56
N ALA A 11 21.82 23.27 -8.89
CA ALA A 11 21.03 23.37 -10.11
C ALA A 11 19.56 23.28 -9.71
N LEU A 12 18.97 24.46 -9.57
CA LEU A 12 17.56 24.71 -9.37
C LEU A 12 16.91 24.55 -10.75
N VAL A 13 16.11 23.50 -10.95
CA VAL A 13 15.33 23.34 -12.18
C VAL A 13 13.99 24.03 -11.96
N ASP A 14 13.87 25.21 -12.55
CA ASP A 14 12.65 26.00 -12.56
C ASP A 14 11.53 25.30 -13.35
N TYR A 15 10.39 25.19 -12.68
CA TYR A 15 9.10 24.82 -13.25
C TYR A 15 8.58 26.00 -14.07
N ARG A 16 8.47 25.85 -15.40
CA ARG A 16 7.70 26.80 -16.23
C ARG A 16 6.82 26.09 -17.26
N SER A 17 5.55 26.41 -17.13
CA SER A 17 4.41 26.05 -17.96
C SER A 17 4.62 26.24 -19.46
N GLY A 18 4.18 25.25 -20.23
CA GLY A 18 3.90 25.36 -21.66
C GLY A 18 2.56 24.72 -21.94
N ALA A 19 1.48 25.48 -21.75
CA ALA A 19 0.19 25.18 -22.35
C ALA A 19 0.34 25.36 -23.86
N ALA A 20 0.17 24.29 -24.63
CA ALA A 20 0.02 24.35 -26.07
C ALA A 20 -1.36 23.80 -26.41
N GLU A 21 -2.20 24.74 -26.84
CA GLU A 21 -3.57 24.60 -27.25
C GLU A 21 -3.66 23.81 -28.57
N THR A 22 -4.49 22.79 -28.61
CA THR A 22 -5.01 22.24 -29.88
C THR A 22 -6.53 22.21 -29.80
N GLN A 23 -7.15 23.22 -30.41
CA GLN A 23 -8.58 23.25 -30.73
C GLN A 23 -8.94 22.17 -31.76
N PRO A 24 -10.10 21.52 -31.60
CA PRO A 24 -10.91 21.12 -32.74
C PRO A 24 -12.12 22.04 -32.88
N GLN A 25 -12.26 22.58 -34.10
CA GLN A 25 -13.37 23.38 -34.63
C GLN A 25 -14.76 22.91 -34.16
N PHE A 26 -15.50 23.78 -33.47
CA PHE A 26 -16.95 23.67 -33.33
C PHE A 26 -17.62 24.26 -34.57
N LYS A 27 -18.29 23.41 -35.34
CA LYS A 27 -19.17 23.82 -36.43
C LYS A 27 -20.53 24.22 -35.85
N THR A 28 -20.82 25.51 -35.85
CA THR A 28 -22.13 26.10 -35.59
C THR A 28 -23.14 25.65 -36.65
N MET A 29 -24.18 24.94 -36.22
CA MET A 29 -25.50 24.99 -36.87
C MET A 29 -26.48 25.62 -35.88
N GLN A 30 -26.90 26.84 -36.21
CA GLN A 30 -28.12 27.42 -35.67
C GLN A 30 -29.29 26.75 -36.37
N ASP A 31 -30.24 26.21 -35.62
CA ASP A 31 -31.63 26.51 -35.94
C ASP A 31 -32.58 26.38 -34.74
N SER A 32 -33.45 27.38 -34.64
CA SER A 32 -34.82 27.36 -34.12
C SER A 32 -35.11 27.11 -32.61
N LYS A 33 -35.62 28.20 -32.01
CA LYS A 33 -36.59 28.31 -30.89
C LYS A 33 -37.31 27.00 -30.53
N ILE A 34 -37.29 26.63 -29.25
CA ILE A 34 -38.46 26.21 -28.45
C ILE A 34 -38.10 26.37 -26.96
N GLY A 35 -38.93 27.10 -26.22
CA GLY A 35 -38.84 27.20 -24.77
C GLY A 35 -39.13 25.85 -24.13
N GLY A 36 -38.27 25.42 -23.21
CA GLY A 36 -38.41 24.14 -22.54
C GLY A 36 -37.37 23.96 -21.45
N ASN A 37 -37.74 24.37 -20.24
CA ASN A 37 -37.33 23.77 -18.96
C ASN A 37 -35.82 23.61 -18.72
N GLN A 38 -35.24 24.56 -18.00
CA GLN A 38 -33.90 24.44 -17.36
C GLN A 38 -33.75 23.19 -16.46
N MET A 39 -34.86 22.49 -16.17
CA MET A 39 -34.92 21.20 -15.46
C MET A 39 -34.33 20.01 -16.23
N LEU A 40 -34.19 20.05 -17.57
CA LEU A 40 -33.67 18.90 -18.31
C LEU A 40 -32.14 18.75 -18.16
N TYR A 41 -31.41 19.86 -18.02
CA TYR A 41 -29.95 19.85 -17.94
C TYR A 41 -29.43 19.21 -16.64
N LEU A 42 -30.17 19.39 -15.54
CA LEU A 42 -29.87 18.73 -14.26
C LEU A 42 -30.18 17.23 -14.30
N GLN A 43 -31.19 16.82 -15.06
CA GLN A 43 -31.58 15.41 -15.19
C GLN A 43 -30.60 14.63 -16.08
N ALA A 44 -30.07 15.26 -17.14
CA ALA A 44 -29.00 14.69 -17.96
C ALA A 44 -27.71 14.45 -17.16
N ARG A 45 -27.38 15.33 -16.20
CA ARG A 45 -26.22 15.15 -15.30
C ARG A 45 -26.38 13.96 -14.35
N LYS A 46 -27.61 13.54 -14.07
CA LYS A 46 -27.93 12.39 -13.21
C LYS A 46 -27.78 11.05 -13.94
N LEU A 47 -27.81 11.04 -15.27
CA LEU A 47 -27.70 9.83 -16.12
C LEU A 47 -26.38 9.75 -16.89
N ALA A 48 -25.72 10.88 -17.19
CA ALA A 48 -24.44 10.91 -17.91
C ALA A 48 -23.23 10.41 -17.09
N GLY A 49 -23.43 10.02 -15.83
CA GLY A 49 -22.42 9.34 -15.01
C GLY A 49 -22.52 7.82 -15.01
N ALA A 50 -23.47 7.23 -15.75
CA ALA A 50 -23.76 5.79 -15.73
C ALA A 50 -23.14 4.98 -16.88
N GLU A 51 -22.21 5.57 -17.64
CA GLU A 51 -21.45 4.88 -18.69
C GLU A 51 -19.98 4.78 -18.26
N LEU A 52 -19.71 4.27 -17.05
CA LEU A 52 -18.42 3.67 -16.77
C LEU A 52 -18.46 2.27 -17.38
N SER A 53 -17.87 2.18 -18.57
CA SER A 53 -17.26 0.97 -19.14
C SER A 53 -17.21 -0.17 -18.13
N LEU A 54 -18.17 -1.09 -18.23
CA LEU A 54 -18.15 -2.42 -17.65
C LEU A 54 -17.08 -3.25 -18.42
N GLY A 55 -15.86 -2.73 -18.44
CA GLY A 55 -14.68 -3.36 -18.99
C GLY A 55 -13.93 -3.95 -17.82
N ASP A 56 -14.21 -5.22 -17.54
CA ASP A 56 -13.31 -6.16 -16.90
C ASP A 56 -12.51 -5.63 -15.70
N PHE A 57 -13.20 -5.06 -14.70
CA PHE A 57 -12.73 -5.22 -13.33
C PHE A 57 -13.04 -6.66 -12.94
N GLY A 58 -12.18 -7.59 -13.36
CA GLY A 58 -12.00 -8.84 -12.64
C GLY A 58 -11.73 -8.46 -11.19
N ALA A 59 -12.80 -8.41 -10.40
CA ALA A 59 -12.78 -8.07 -9.00
C ALA A 59 -11.96 -9.14 -8.31
N ASP A 60 -10.68 -8.85 -8.16
CA ASP A 60 -9.85 -9.47 -7.15
C ASP A 60 -10.41 -8.95 -5.81
N SER A 61 -11.57 -9.46 -5.39
CA SER A 61 -12.29 -9.16 -4.14
C SER A 61 -11.45 -9.44 -2.88
N ARG A 62 -10.18 -9.83 -3.05
CA ARG A 62 -9.25 -10.18 -1.98
C ARG A 62 -8.40 -9.00 -1.49
N ARG A 63 -8.55 -7.79 -2.04
CA ARG A 63 -7.81 -6.62 -1.55
C ARG A 63 -8.58 -5.90 -0.46
N GLY A 64 -8.00 -5.90 0.74
CA GLY A 64 -8.49 -5.12 1.87
C GLY A 64 -8.52 -3.62 1.54
N VAL A 65 -9.60 -2.95 1.94
CA VAL A 65 -9.82 -1.53 1.67
C VAL A 65 -9.33 -0.68 2.85
N TRP A 66 -8.32 0.16 2.61
CA TRP A 66 -7.84 1.17 3.58
C TRP A 66 -8.77 2.38 3.65
N ARG A 67 -9.96 2.22 4.24
CA ARG A 67 -10.93 3.32 4.48
C ARG A 67 -11.74 3.11 5.76
N GLY A 68 -12.45 4.15 6.18
CA GLY A 68 -13.43 4.09 7.26
C GLY A 68 -12.86 3.49 8.56
N LEU A 69 -13.57 2.50 9.09
CA LEU A 69 -13.22 1.81 10.33
C LEU A 69 -11.84 1.15 10.28
N THR A 70 -11.47 0.54 9.14
CA THR A 70 -10.13 -0.05 8.93
C THR A 70 -9.05 0.98 9.16
N ARG A 71 -9.16 2.12 8.47
CA ARG A 71 -8.18 3.20 8.60
C ARG A 71 -8.11 3.69 10.04
N SER A 72 -9.26 3.97 10.68
CA SER A 72 -9.30 4.45 12.07
C SER A 72 -8.58 3.51 13.02
N LYS A 73 -8.97 2.22 13.04
CA LYS A 73 -8.43 1.19 13.93
C LYS A 73 -6.91 1.03 13.76
N TRP A 74 -6.42 1.03 12.52
CA TRP A 74 -4.99 0.90 12.26
C TRP A 74 -4.21 2.17 12.64
N THR A 75 -4.76 3.35 12.37
CA THR A 75 -4.09 4.62 12.72
C THR A 75 -4.07 4.87 14.22
N GLU A 76 -5.10 4.45 14.96
CA GLU A 76 -5.14 4.52 16.43
C GLU A 76 -4.01 3.69 17.07
N MET A 77 -3.65 2.58 16.45
CA MET A 77 -2.50 1.74 16.84
C MET A 77 -1.14 2.26 16.32
N GLY A 78 -1.11 3.45 15.71
CA GLY A 78 0.12 4.06 15.18
C GLY A 78 0.62 3.41 13.88
N LEU A 79 -0.24 2.71 13.15
CA LEU A 79 0.10 2.03 11.90
C LEU A 79 -0.38 2.84 10.68
N CYS A 80 0.46 2.90 9.65
CA CYS A 80 0.14 3.60 8.40
C CYS A 80 -0.39 2.64 7.33
N CYS A 81 -0.93 3.20 6.24
CA CYS A 81 -1.41 2.44 5.09
C CYS A 81 -0.36 1.50 4.51
N GLY A 82 0.92 1.89 4.52
CA GLY A 82 1.99 1.04 4.02
C GLY A 82 2.17 -0.25 4.83
N VAL A 83 1.95 -0.21 6.16
CA VAL A 83 2.00 -1.42 7.00
C VAL A 83 0.80 -2.32 6.68
N PHE A 84 -0.38 -1.73 6.48
CA PHE A 84 -1.56 -2.46 6.04
C PHE A 84 -1.36 -3.12 4.68
N ASP A 85 -0.88 -2.38 3.70
CA ASP A 85 -0.59 -2.92 2.39
C ASP A 85 0.45 -4.04 2.48
N LEU A 86 1.51 -3.86 3.29
CA LEU A 86 2.52 -4.87 3.50
C LEU A 86 1.96 -6.18 4.06
N LEU A 87 1.03 -6.14 5.00
CA LEU A 87 0.54 -7.36 5.68
C LEU A 87 -0.71 -7.95 5.01
N VAL A 88 -1.56 -7.12 4.41
CA VAL A 88 -2.86 -7.52 3.87
C VAL A 88 -2.83 -7.61 2.35
N ASN A 89 -2.49 -6.52 1.66
CA ASN A 89 -2.69 -6.42 0.20
C ASN A 89 -1.54 -6.98 -0.64
N MET A 90 -0.31 -6.90 -0.14
CA MET A 90 0.89 -7.29 -0.89
C MET A 90 1.12 -8.80 -0.85
N LYS A 91 1.57 -9.38 -1.97
CA LYS A 91 1.97 -10.80 -2.04
C LYS A 91 2.95 -11.17 -0.92
N GLY A 92 2.68 -12.31 -0.28
CA GLY A 92 3.44 -12.79 0.88
C GLY A 92 3.08 -12.10 2.20
N GLY A 93 1.94 -11.38 2.25
CA GLY A 93 1.42 -10.77 3.49
C GLY A 93 1.24 -11.80 4.59
N ARG A 94 0.52 -12.89 4.29
CA ARG A 94 0.35 -14.04 5.19
C ARG A 94 1.68 -14.60 5.71
N THR A 95 2.67 -14.80 4.84
CA THR A 95 4.00 -15.28 5.24
C THR A 95 4.69 -14.30 6.17
N ARG A 96 4.60 -12.99 5.91
CA ARG A 96 5.14 -11.95 6.80
C ARG A 96 4.45 -11.95 8.16
N THR A 97 3.14 -12.11 8.21
CA THR A 97 2.35 -12.23 9.45
C THR A 97 2.80 -13.46 10.25
N MET A 98 2.97 -14.61 9.59
CA MET A 98 3.48 -15.84 10.23
C MET A 98 4.90 -15.66 10.78
N LEU A 99 5.80 -15.03 10.00
CA LEU A 99 7.16 -14.74 10.45
C LEU A 99 7.17 -13.77 11.64
N LEU A 100 6.38 -12.69 11.60
CA LEU A 100 6.23 -11.75 12.72
C LEU A 100 5.74 -12.44 14.00
N ARG A 101 4.83 -13.40 13.88
CA ARG A 101 4.37 -14.20 15.02
C ARG A 101 5.49 -15.08 15.59
N SER A 102 6.27 -15.74 14.73
CA SER A 102 7.40 -16.58 15.17
C SER A 102 8.53 -15.76 15.82
N LEU A 103 8.69 -14.51 15.40
CA LEU A 103 9.64 -13.54 15.94
C LEU A 103 9.22 -12.89 17.29
N LEU A 104 8.08 -13.30 17.86
CA LEU A 104 7.80 -13.02 19.27
C LEU A 104 8.89 -13.58 20.19
N GLU A 105 9.54 -14.66 19.75
CA GLU A 105 10.79 -15.16 20.30
C GLU A 105 11.96 -14.81 19.36
N PRO A 106 13.11 -14.34 19.86
CA PRO A 106 14.24 -13.99 19.01
C PRO A 106 14.77 -15.17 18.20
N LYS A 107 14.83 -15.03 16.86
CA LYS A 107 15.26 -16.11 15.94
C LYS A 107 16.13 -15.58 14.81
N ASN A 108 17.02 -16.43 14.31
CA ASN A 108 17.81 -16.16 13.11
C ASN A 108 17.09 -16.66 11.85
N LYS A 109 17.57 -16.22 10.67
CA LYS A 109 16.93 -16.54 9.38
C LYS A 109 16.93 -18.04 9.02
N LEU A 110 17.92 -18.81 9.49
CA LEU A 110 17.99 -20.24 9.22
C LEU A 110 16.98 -21.02 10.08
N GLN A 111 16.79 -20.59 11.33
CA GLN A 111 15.74 -21.14 12.20
C GLN A 111 14.35 -20.91 11.60
N LEU A 112 14.07 -19.68 11.14
CA LEU A 112 12.81 -19.35 10.46
C LEU A 112 12.61 -20.15 9.17
N SER A 113 13.67 -20.28 8.36
CA SER A 113 13.64 -21.06 7.12
C SER A 113 13.26 -22.52 7.38
N HIS A 114 13.86 -23.13 8.41
CA HIS A 114 13.58 -24.50 8.81
C HIS A 114 12.16 -24.66 9.38
N GLU A 115 11.73 -23.75 10.25
CA GLU A 115 10.40 -23.79 10.89
C GLU A 115 9.25 -23.71 9.89
N PHE A 116 9.38 -22.87 8.87
CA PHE A 116 8.33 -22.63 7.88
C PHE A 116 8.51 -23.42 6.57
N GLY A 117 9.60 -24.19 6.42
CA GLY A 117 9.90 -24.93 5.20
C GLY A 117 10.09 -24.04 3.97
N ILE A 118 10.58 -22.81 4.15
CA ILE A 118 10.80 -21.83 3.08
C ILE A 118 12.28 -21.55 2.90
N ASP A 119 12.71 -21.26 1.66
CA ASP A 119 14.11 -20.96 1.37
C ASP A 119 14.62 -19.74 2.17
N TRP A 120 15.87 -19.80 2.63
CA TRP A 120 16.45 -18.76 3.45
C TRP A 120 16.54 -17.40 2.74
N LYS A 121 16.66 -17.36 1.40
CA LYS A 121 16.62 -16.10 0.63
C LYS A 121 15.22 -15.50 0.62
N ALA A 122 14.18 -16.34 0.60
CA ALA A 122 12.80 -15.88 0.72
C ALA A 122 12.55 -15.27 2.11
N VAL A 123 13.05 -15.92 3.17
CA VAL A 123 13.04 -15.36 4.53
C VAL A 123 13.75 -14.01 4.56
N ASP A 124 14.96 -13.92 4.01
CA ASP A 124 15.78 -12.71 3.96
C ASP A 124 15.04 -11.55 3.26
N GLY A 125 14.36 -11.83 2.15
CA GLY A 125 13.52 -10.86 1.44
C GLY A 125 12.30 -10.40 2.24
N HIS A 126 11.67 -11.29 3.01
CA HIS A 126 10.59 -10.92 3.93
C HIS A 126 11.09 -10.09 5.11
N MET A 127 12.20 -10.49 5.73
CA MET A 127 12.83 -9.78 6.85
C MET A 127 13.22 -8.36 6.44
N THR A 128 13.82 -8.18 5.26
CA THR A 128 14.19 -6.86 4.74
C THR A 128 13.00 -5.90 4.75
N ARG A 129 11.82 -6.35 4.32
CA ARG A 129 10.61 -5.51 4.34
C ARG A 129 10.11 -5.26 5.76
N LEU A 130 10.12 -6.27 6.62
CA LEU A 130 9.68 -6.12 8.01
C LEU A 130 10.55 -5.12 8.79
N LEU A 131 11.86 -5.13 8.54
CA LEU A 131 12.82 -4.16 9.09
C LEU A 131 12.57 -2.76 8.53
N GLN A 132 12.40 -2.62 7.21
CA GLN A 132 12.10 -1.33 6.57
C GLN A 132 10.86 -0.63 7.14
N TYR A 133 9.83 -1.40 7.50
CA TYR A 133 8.60 -0.87 8.08
C TYR A 133 8.64 -0.78 9.62
N GLY A 134 9.74 -1.18 10.25
CA GLY A 134 9.94 -1.15 11.70
C GLY A 134 9.06 -2.13 12.47
N LEU A 135 8.63 -3.23 11.83
CA LEU A 135 7.80 -4.26 12.45
C LEU A 135 8.65 -5.34 13.15
N ALA A 136 9.86 -5.58 12.63
CA ALA A 136 10.89 -6.39 13.27
C ALA A 136 12.16 -5.53 13.46
N ASP A 137 13.05 -6.00 14.32
CA ASP A 137 14.35 -5.36 14.59
C ASP A 137 15.46 -6.41 14.73
N GLU A 138 16.70 -5.98 14.51
CA GLU A 138 17.90 -6.78 14.70
C GLU A 138 18.37 -6.66 16.16
N VAL A 139 18.16 -7.70 16.97
CA VAL A 139 18.48 -7.68 18.40
C VAL A 139 19.88 -8.17 18.73
N MET A 140 20.49 -8.95 17.82
CA MET A 140 21.85 -9.45 18.01
C MET A 140 22.51 -9.75 16.65
N ILE A 141 23.80 -9.44 16.55
CA ILE A 141 24.63 -9.74 15.38
C ILE A 141 25.89 -10.46 15.86
N VAL A 142 26.10 -11.69 15.40
CA VAL A 142 27.30 -12.50 15.68
C VAL A 142 27.92 -12.95 14.35
N GLY A 143 28.99 -12.27 13.95
CA GLY A 143 29.60 -12.47 12.64
C GLY A 143 28.61 -12.17 11.51
N THR A 144 28.28 -13.17 10.71
CA THR A 144 27.27 -13.08 9.64
C THR A 144 25.86 -13.48 10.08
N CYS A 145 25.71 -13.95 11.33
CA CYS A 145 24.42 -14.35 11.88
C CYS A 145 23.71 -13.14 12.49
N ARG A 146 22.47 -12.90 12.04
CA ARG A 146 21.58 -11.88 12.58
C ARG A 146 20.40 -12.56 13.27
N VAL A 147 20.09 -12.10 14.47
CA VAL A 147 18.92 -12.52 15.25
C VAL A 147 17.92 -11.38 15.23
N TYR A 148 16.69 -11.70 14.87
CA TYR A 148 15.59 -10.75 14.75
C TYR A 148 14.59 -10.95 15.88
N ALA A 149 13.86 -9.89 16.25
CA ALA A 149 12.71 -9.96 17.14
C ALA A 149 11.62 -8.96 16.72
N THR A 150 10.38 -9.22 17.11
CA THR A 150 9.24 -8.35 16.79
C THR A 150 9.22 -7.10 17.67
N THR A 151 9.06 -5.92 17.06
CA THR A 151 8.97 -4.63 17.77
C THR A 151 7.61 -4.44 18.42
N ARG A 152 7.46 -3.43 19.29
CA ARG A 152 6.13 -3.04 19.81
C ARG A 152 5.14 -2.73 18.68
N LYS A 153 5.60 -2.02 17.64
CA LYS A 153 4.81 -1.72 16.44
C LYS A 153 4.41 -3.00 15.69
N GLY A 154 5.32 -3.95 15.57
CA GLY A 154 5.06 -5.26 14.97
C GLY A 154 3.99 -6.07 15.72
N LYS A 155 3.99 -6.02 17.06
CA LYS A 155 2.97 -6.67 17.89
C LYS A 155 1.57 -6.09 17.65
N CYS A 156 1.44 -4.76 17.68
CA CYS A 156 0.16 -4.10 17.36
C CYS A 156 -0.30 -4.39 15.92
N ALA A 157 0.63 -4.47 14.97
CA ALA A 157 0.31 -4.83 13.59
C ALA A 157 -0.14 -6.29 13.45
N LEU A 158 0.43 -7.20 14.24
CA LEU A 158 0.07 -8.62 14.25
C LEU A 158 -1.36 -8.82 14.77
N GLU A 159 -1.71 -8.19 15.90
CA GLU A 159 -3.07 -8.24 16.48
C GLU A 159 -4.13 -7.83 15.45
N LEU A 160 -3.88 -6.74 14.72
CA LEU A 160 -4.80 -6.29 13.68
C LEU A 160 -4.79 -7.22 12.47
N ALA A 161 -3.63 -7.67 12.00
CA ALA A 161 -3.56 -8.55 10.83
C ALA A 161 -4.28 -9.89 11.04
N ASP A 162 -4.28 -10.42 12.26
CA ASP A 162 -4.98 -11.65 12.63
C ASP A 162 -6.50 -11.50 12.51
N ASP A 163 -7.06 -10.41 13.06
CA ASP A 163 -8.49 -10.08 12.92
C ASP A 163 -8.92 -10.00 11.45
N TRP A 164 -8.03 -9.52 10.57
CA TRP A 164 -8.30 -9.40 9.15
C TRP A 164 -8.32 -10.77 8.46
N HIS A 165 -7.34 -11.62 8.74
CA HIS A 165 -7.29 -12.95 8.16
C HIS A 165 -8.42 -13.87 8.66
N GLU A 166 -8.93 -13.69 9.87
CA GLU A 166 -10.10 -14.44 10.35
C GLU A 166 -11.36 -14.12 9.54
N ARG A 167 -11.60 -12.83 9.24
CA ARG A 167 -12.75 -12.40 8.44
C ARG A 167 -12.73 -12.98 7.03
N ASP A 168 -11.56 -13.00 6.40
CA ASP A 168 -11.37 -13.59 5.07
C ASP A 168 -11.71 -15.09 5.02
N ASN A 169 -11.49 -15.84 6.12
CA ASN A 169 -11.78 -17.28 6.15
C ASN A 169 -13.28 -17.60 6.36
N VAL A 170 -14.05 -16.69 6.97
CA VAL A 170 -15.47 -16.92 7.32
C VAL A 170 -16.40 -16.69 6.12
N GLU A 171 -16.04 -15.83 5.17
CA GLU A 171 -16.87 -15.57 3.98
C GLU A 171 -16.83 -16.71 2.93
N CYS A 172 -16.12 -17.82 3.19
CA CYS A 172 -15.96 -18.95 2.27
C CYS A 172 -16.71 -20.25 2.65
N THR A 173 -17.62 -20.23 3.62
CA THR A 173 -18.49 -21.37 3.99
C THR A 173 -19.95 -21.03 3.80
#